data_AF-A0A917QCA7-F1
#
_entry.id   AF-A0A917QCA7-F1
#
_cell.length_a   1.000
_cell.length_b   1.000
_cell.length_c   1.000
_cell.angle_alpha   90.00
_cell.angle_beta   90.00
_cell.angle_gamma   90.00
#
_symmetry.space_group_name_H-M   'P 1'
#
loop_
_entity.id
_entity.type
_entity.pdbx_description
1 polymer ?
#
loop_
_entity_poly.entity_id
_entity_poly.type
_entity_poly.pdbx_seq_one_letter_code
_entity_poly.pdbx_strand_id
1 'polypeptide(L)'
;MSHFIPIGIGAGLVSALLTATVTQGSAIALVLYLLAPIPILVAALGWDHRAGLVGAAVGGIALSITLEPVSGLGFAVASGLPAWWLAYLVLLGRAAPDGTMEWYPLGRLLAWIAGVAALTFLAAAAVPDFDYALYEMRVREATDALFSAQPPPPGAEVDADTLAGMVASLAPVFAAQGFTVILVLYVWLGAKIVQISGRLARPWPDVPSTLMPREAVYAFLGAVVVANLAGGFVGVFAGALTGAFVMAFALQGLAAIHDVSRGRPGRVFLLFGTYTLILFSQGLILVAMLLFGIADSAFGIRRRFFSGRPPTITRKPPKE
;
A
#
# COMPACT_ATOMS: atom_id res chain seq x y z
N MET A 1 -2.53 32.60 -4.47
CA MET A 1 -1.25 31.87 -4.44
C MET A 1 -1.33 30.86 -3.31
N SER A 2 -1.25 29.55 -3.58
CA SER A 2 -1.43 28.52 -2.55
C SER A 2 -0.27 28.58 -1.54
N HIS A 3 -0.57 28.76 -0.25
CA HIS A 3 0.41 28.73 0.84
C HIS A 3 0.92 27.30 1.12
N PHE A 4 1.40 26.57 0.10
CA PHE A 4 1.74 25.16 0.18
C PHE A 4 3.03 24.90 0.98
N ILE A 5 3.97 25.85 1.00
CA ILE A 5 5.25 25.75 1.71
C ILE A 5 5.05 25.61 3.23
N PRO A 6 4.39 26.56 3.95
CA PRO A 6 4.23 26.45 5.40
C PRO A 6 3.43 25.21 5.81
N ILE A 7 2.46 24.79 5.00
CA ILE A 7 1.67 23.57 5.24
C ILE A 7 2.54 22.33 5.11
N GLY A 8 3.38 22.27 4.06
CA GLY A 8 4.35 21.20 3.88
C GLY A 8 5.35 21.13 5.04
N ILE A 9 5.89 22.27 5.49
CA ILE A 9 6.80 22.33 6.64
C ILE A 9 6.11 21.74 7.88
N GLY A 10 4.90 22.19 8.21
CA GLY A 10 4.15 21.69 9.37
C GLY A 10 3.88 20.18 9.28
N ALA A 11 3.41 19.71 8.13
CA ALA A 11 3.16 18.28 7.90
C ALA A 11 4.43 17.43 8.02
N GLY A 12 5.55 17.91 7.49
CA GLY A 12 6.86 17.26 7.59
C GLY A 12 7.34 17.13 9.03
N LEU A 13 7.26 18.21 9.81
CA LEU A 13 7.67 18.21 11.22
C LEU A 13 6.78 17.29 12.08
N VAL A 14 5.46 17.29 11.87
CA VAL A 14 4.56 16.36 12.56
C VAL A 14 4.89 14.91 12.20
N SER A 15 5.13 14.63 10.92
CA SER A 15 5.50 13.28 10.46
C SER A 15 6.84 12.83 11.04
N ALA A 16 7.82 13.73 11.14
CA ALA A 16 9.09 13.46 11.80
C ALA A 16 8.92 13.16 13.29
N LEU A 17 8.12 13.96 14.00
CA LEU A 17 7.81 13.71 15.42
C LEU A 17 7.16 12.34 15.63
N LEU A 18 6.14 12.01 14.82
CA LEU A 18 5.48 10.70 14.85
C LEU A 18 6.47 9.57 14.59
N THR A 19 7.37 9.75 13.62
CA THR A 19 8.42 8.77 13.31
C THR A 19 9.38 8.57 14.49
N ALA A 20 9.82 9.66 15.12
CA ALA A 20 10.76 9.61 16.24
C ALA A 20 10.18 8.89 17.48
N THR A 21 8.85 8.81 17.63
CA THR A 21 8.23 8.11 18.77
C THR A 21 8.64 6.65 18.88
N VAL A 22 8.98 5.98 17.76
CA VAL A 22 9.36 4.56 17.73
C VAL A 22 10.54 4.25 18.67
N THR A 23 11.42 5.23 18.93
CA THR A 23 12.55 5.12 19.87
C THR A 23 12.13 4.83 21.31
N GLN A 24 10.86 5.07 21.66
CA GLN A 24 10.33 4.80 22.99
C GLN A 24 9.99 3.32 23.22
N GLY A 25 9.96 2.49 22.17
CA GLY A 25 9.73 1.05 22.26
C GLY A 25 8.36 0.62 22.81
N SER A 26 7.39 1.53 22.89
CA SER A 26 6.05 1.23 23.41
C SER A 26 5.05 0.89 22.29
N ALA A 27 3.99 0.15 22.63
CA ALA A 27 2.93 -0.18 21.66
C ALA A 27 2.26 1.07 21.07
N ILE A 28 2.06 2.11 21.89
CA ILE A 28 1.48 3.38 21.42
C ILE A 28 2.43 4.14 20.50
N ALA A 29 3.74 4.10 20.77
CA ALA A 29 4.75 4.66 19.88
C ALA A 29 4.73 3.99 18.50
N LEU A 30 4.55 2.66 18.44
CA LEU A 30 4.41 1.95 17.17
C LEU A 30 3.17 2.42 16.38
N VAL A 31 2.04 2.61 17.05
CA VAL A 31 0.83 3.15 16.42
C VAL A 31 1.07 4.57 15.89
N LEU A 32 1.70 5.43 16.68
CA LEU A 32 2.02 6.81 16.26
C LEU A 32 2.98 6.83 15.07
N TYR A 33 4.02 5.99 15.08
CA TYR A 33 4.93 5.80 13.96
C TYR A 33 4.20 5.38 12.67
N LEU A 34 3.25 4.44 12.76
CA LEU A 34 2.44 4.05 11.60
C LEU A 34 1.61 5.21 11.04
N LEU A 35 1.17 6.16 11.87
CA LEU A 35 0.42 7.32 11.38
C LEU A 35 1.30 8.39 10.72
N ALA A 36 2.63 8.27 10.77
CA ALA A 36 3.57 9.28 10.27
C ALA A 36 3.38 9.69 8.79
N PRO A 37 2.94 8.84 7.85
CA PRO A 37 2.72 9.26 6.46
C PRO A 37 1.45 10.12 6.25
N ILE A 38 0.50 10.09 7.19
CA ILE A 38 -0.82 10.72 7.03
C ILE A 38 -0.75 12.25 6.95
N PRO A 39 0.00 12.97 7.80
CA PRO A 39 0.12 14.43 7.69
C PRO A 39 0.62 14.88 6.31
N ILE A 40 1.60 14.17 5.73
CA ILE A 40 2.11 14.44 4.37
C ILE A 40 1.01 14.20 3.33
N LEU A 41 0.26 13.09 3.42
CA LEU A 41 -0.87 12.82 2.53
C LEU A 41 -1.95 13.90 2.62
N VAL A 42 -2.31 14.32 3.83
CA VAL A 42 -3.33 15.36 4.06
C VAL A 42 -2.89 16.70 3.46
N ALA A 43 -1.64 17.10 3.67
CA ALA A 43 -1.07 18.31 3.06
C ALA A 43 -1.08 18.24 1.53
N ALA A 44 -0.63 17.12 0.97
CA ALA A 44 -0.57 16.91 -0.48
C ALA A 44 -1.96 16.93 -1.14
N LEU A 45 -2.92 16.20 -0.57
CA LEU A 45 -4.26 16.03 -1.12
C LEU A 45 -5.16 17.26 -0.90
N GLY A 46 -4.97 18.00 0.19
CA GLY A 46 -5.86 19.10 0.59
C GLY A 46 -5.46 20.49 0.11
N TRP A 47 -4.23 20.67 -0.36
CA TRP A 47 -3.73 21.96 -0.82
C TRP A 47 -3.04 21.87 -2.17
N ASP A 48 -1.92 21.16 -2.24
CA ASP A 48 -1.14 20.97 -3.45
C ASP A 48 -0.19 19.80 -3.25
N HIS A 49 0.03 18.96 -4.27
CA HIS A 49 0.97 17.84 -4.17
C HIS A 49 2.38 18.30 -3.77
N ARG A 50 2.78 19.54 -4.11
CA ARG A 50 4.04 20.16 -3.72
C ARG A 50 4.18 20.32 -2.21
N ALA A 51 3.09 20.54 -1.46
CA ALA A 51 3.11 20.57 0.00
C ALA A 51 3.59 19.24 0.58
N GLY A 52 3.15 18.11 -0.02
CA GLY A 52 3.62 16.79 0.35
C GLY A 52 5.12 16.60 0.12
N LEU A 53 5.64 17.10 -1.01
CA LEU A 53 7.06 17.02 -1.32
C LEU A 53 7.91 17.86 -0.34
N VAL A 54 7.45 19.07 -0.02
CA VAL A 54 8.06 19.89 1.04
C VAL A 54 8.03 19.15 2.38
N GLY A 55 6.91 18.52 2.74
CA GLY A 55 6.79 17.76 3.98
C GLY A 55 7.73 16.55 4.03
N ALA A 56 7.86 15.80 2.93
CA ALA A 56 8.82 14.70 2.84
C ALA A 56 10.27 15.19 3.04
N ALA A 57 10.66 16.29 2.39
CA ALA A 57 11.99 16.87 2.53
C ALA A 57 12.24 17.40 3.95
N VAL A 58 11.31 18.18 4.49
CA VAL A 58 11.42 18.78 5.83
C VAL A 58 11.46 17.70 6.91
N GLY A 59 10.61 16.68 6.83
CA GLY A 59 10.61 15.58 7.79
C GLY A 59 11.91 14.76 7.73
N GLY A 60 12.42 14.50 6.53
CA GLY A 60 13.70 13.81 6.35
C GLY A 60 14.88 14.62 6.89
N ILE A 61 14.92 15.93 6.62
CA ILE A 61 15.95 16.84 7.17
C ILE A 61 15.86 16.88 8.71
N ALA A 62 14.66 17.01 9.26
CA ALA A 62 14.45 17.06 10.70
C ALA A 62 15.00 15.80 11.39
N LEU A 63 14.64 14.61 10.92
CA LEU A 63 15.13 13.34 11.46
C LEU A 63 16.64 13.13 11.23
N SER A 64 17.18 13.64 10.12
CA SER A 64 18.63 13.60 9.88
C SER A 64 19.40 14.39 10.93
N ILE A 65 18.86 15.53 11.36
CA ILE A 65 19.47 16.42 12.34
C ILE A 65 19.25 15.90 13.78
N THR A 66 18.07 15.37 14.08
CA THR A 66 17.69 15.03 15.46
C THR A 66 18.04 13.60 15.88
N LEU A 67 18.10 12.66 14.94
CA LEU A 67 18.48 11.27 15.20
C LEU A 67 19.83 10.98 14.55
N GLU A 68 19.83 10.81 13.23
CA GLU A 68 21.02 10.52 12.43
C GLU A 68 20.68 10.59 10.92
N PRO A 69 21.66 10.82 10.03
CA PRO A 69 21.41 10.95 8.60
C PRO A 69 20.67 9.77 7.95
N VAL A 70 20.99 8.54 8.37
CA VAL A 70 20.34 7.32 7.82
C VAL A 70 18.86 7.24 8.21
N SER A 71 18.48 7.72 9.41
CA SER A 71 17.08 7.79 9.85
C SER A 71 16.27 8.78 9.01
N GLY A 72 16.85 9.93 8.66
CA GLY A 72 16.21 10.90 7.78
C GLY A 72 16.07 10.42 6.33
N LEU A 73 17.08 9.73 5.80
CA LEU A 73 17.02 9.08 4.51
C LEU A 73 15.96 7.96 4.50
N GLY A 74 15.95 7.11 5.53
CA GLY A 74 14.97 6.06 5.73
C GLY A 74 13.55 6.60 5.74
N PHE A 75 13.28 7.68 6.50
CA PHE A 75 11.98 8.36 6.47
C PHE A 75 11.61 8.90 5.09
N ALA A 76 12.54 9.59 4.42
CA ALA A 76 12.27 10.19 3.13
C ALA A 76 11.89 9.13 2.09
N VAL A 77 12.62 8.01 2.02
CA VAL A 77 12.43 6.95 1.03
C VAL A 77 11.30 5.99 1.40
N ALA A 78 11.16 5.63 2.68
CA ALA A 78 10.18 4.62 3.11
C ALA A 78 8.80 5.21 3.47
N SER A 79 8.72 6.50 3.81
CA SER A 79 7.47 7.12 4.28
C SER A 79 7.09 8.36 3.47
N GLY A 80 7.98 9.35 3.39
CA GLY A 80 7.68 10.67 2.81
C GLY A 80 7.41 10.63 1.30
N LEU A 81 8.33 10.07 0.51
CA LEU A 81 8.21 9.95 -0.94
C LEU A 81 7.06 9.02 -1.35
N PRO A 82 6.87 7.83 -0.74
CA PRO A 82 5.68 6.99 -0.97
C PRO A 82 4.36 7.73 -0.76
N ALA A 83 4.23 8.43 0.36
CA ALA A 83 3.04 9.24 0.66
C ALA A 83 2.80 10.32 -0.40
N TRP A 84 3.83 11.10 -0.71
CA TRP A 84 3.75 12.15 -1.73
C TRP A 84 3.38 11.58 -3.11
N TRP A 85 4.05 10.53 -3.55
CA TRP A 85 3.83 9.93 -4.87
C TRP A 85 2.41 9.43 -5.04
N LEU A 86 1.88 8.72 -4.03
CA LEU A 86 0.51 8.22 -4.08
C LEU A 86 -0.52 9.35 -4.03
N ALA A 87 -0.29 10.41 -3.23
CA ALA A 87 -1.15 11.60 -3.25
C ALA A 87 -1.12 12.32 -4.61
N TYR A 88 0.05 12.43 -5.23
CA TYR A 88 0.20 12.99 -6.56
C TYR A 88 -0.63 12.19 -7.59
N LEU A 89 -0.53 10.85 -7.58
CA LEU A 89 -1.34 10.00 -8.45
C LEU A 89 -2.84 10.12 -8.19
N VAL A 90 -3.26 10.31 -6.94
CA VAL A 90 -4.69 10.55 -6.60
C VAL A 90 -5.21 11.84 -7.23
N LEU A 91 -4.39 12.89 -7.26
CA LEU A 91 -4.71 14.20 -7.82
C LEU A 91 -4.48 14.30 -9.33
N LEU A 92 -3.81 13.31 -9.93
CA LEU A 92 -3.56 13.31 -11.35
C LEU A 92 -4.89 13.17 -12.11
N GLY A 93 -5.09 14.03 -13.10
CA GLY A 93 -6.24 13.96 -13.99
C GLY A 93 -6.02 14.82 -15.21
N ARG A 94 -6.82 14.57 -16.25
CA ARG A 94 -6.77 15.28 -17.53
C ARG A 94 -8.12 15.86 -17.87
N ALA A 95 -8.13 17.05 -18.48
CA ALA A 95 -9.36 17.61 -19.04
C ALA A 95 -9.78 16.78 -20.27
N ALA A 96 -11.02 16.33 -20.30
CA ALA A 96 -11.65 15.68 -21.44
C ALA A 96 -12.20 16.73 -22.42
N PRO A 97 -12.45 16.37 -23.71
CA PRO A 97 -12.94 17.31 -24.72
C PRO A 97 -14.29 17.97 -24.38
N ASP A 98 -15.10 17.32 -23.53
CA ASP A 98 -16.39 17.82 -23.05
C ASP A 98 -16.28 18.75 -21.82
N GLY A 99 -15.06 19.10 -21.41
CA GLY A 99 -14.80 19.95 -20.25
C GLY A 99 -14.87 19.22 -18.90
N THR A 100 -15.13 17.91 -18.88
CA THR A 100 -15.07 17.12 -17.65
C THR A 100 -13.62 16.76 -17.27
N MET A 101 -13.38 16.47 -16.00
CA MET A 101 -12.06 16.03 -15.53
C MET A 101 -12.03 14.51 -15.41
N GLU A 102 -11.18 13.86 -16.19
CA GLU A 102 -10.90 12.42 -16.09
C GLU A 102 -9.75 12.19 -15.11
N TRP A 103 -10.08 11.65 -13.94
CA TRP A 103 -9.11 11.38 -12.87
C TRP A 103 -8.35 10.08 -13.08
N TYR A 104 -7.17 9.99 -12.47
CA TYR A 104 -6.34 8.79 -12.53
C TYR A 104 -7.12 7.54 -12.07
N PRO A 105 -7.15 6.46 -12.88
CA PRO A 105 -7.96 5.28 -12.58
C PRO A 105 -7.55 4.61 -11.26
N LEU A 106 -8.55 4.23 -10.44
CA LEU A 106 -8.29 3.57 -9.15
C LEU A 106 -7.52 2.26 -9.30
N GLY A 107 -7.78 1.48 -10.35
CA GLY A 107 -7.02 0.25 -10.58
C GLY A 107 -5.54 0.49 -10.90
N ARG A 108 -5.22 1.57 -11.60
CA ARG A 108 -3.81 1.95 -11.82
C ARG A 108 -3.18 2.43 -10.52
N LEU A 109 -3.91 3.19 -9.71
CA LEU A 109 -3.47 3.60 -8.37
C LEU A 109 -3.19 2.38 -7.47
N LEU A 110 -4.06 1.37 -7.48
CA LEU A 110 -3.86 0.14 -6.69
C LEU A 110 -2.61 -0.64 -7.13
N ALA A 111 -2.34 -0.72 -8.43
CA ALA A 111 -1.11 -1.31 -8.94
C ALA A 111 0.14 -0.51 -8.52
N TRP A 112 0.07 0.83 -8.51
CA TRP A 112 1.13 1.67 -7.95
C TRP A 112 1.32 1.49 -6.46
N ILE A 113 0.24 1.32 -5.69
CA ILE A 113 0.34 1.01 -4.26
C ILE A 113 1.12 -0.29 -4.05
N ALA A 114 0.85 -1.33 -4.84
CA ALA A 114 1.62 -2.57 -4.77
C ALA A 114 3.11 -2.37 -5.12
N GLY A 115 3.41 -1.65 -6.20
CA GLY A 115 4.79 -1.34 -6.58
C GLY A 115 5.53 -0.52 -5.53
N VAL A 116 4.87 0.50 -4.96
CA VAL A 116 5.42 1.31 -3.87
C VAL A 116 5.61 0.48 -2.61
N ALA A 117 4.70 -0.43 -2.28
CA ALA A 117 4.88 -1.31 -1.13
C ALA A 117 6.15 -2.17 -1.26
N ALA A 118 6.38 -2.75 -2.43
CA ALA A 118 7.58 -3.53 -2.71
C ALA A 118 8.86 -2.68 -2.68
N LEU A 119 8.83 -1.47 -3.26
CA LEU A 119 9.95 -0.53 -3.24
C LEU A 119 10.28 -0.06 -1.83
N THR A 120 9.29 0.24 -1.01
CA THR A 120 9.49 0.63 0.39
C THR A 120 10.06 -0.53 1.21
N PHE A 121 9.57 -1.75 0.99
CA PHE A 121 10.16 -2.93 1.64
C PHE A 121 11.63 -3.12 1.24
N LEU A 122 11.93 -3.04 -0.05
CA LEU A 122 13.30 -3.12 -0.54
C LEU A 122 14.17 -2.01 0.05
N ALA A 123 13.67 -0.78 0.12
CA ALA A 123 14.39 0.33 0.73
C ALA A 123 14.68 0.07 2.21
N ALA A 124 13.70 -0.42 2.97
CA ALA A 124 13.90 -0.78 4.38
C ALA A 124 14.94 -1.91 4.54
N ALA A 125 14.96 -2.88 3.62
CA ALA A 125 15.91 -3.98 3.64
C ALA A 125 17.34 -3.56 3.21
N ALA A 126 17.46 -2.66 2.25
CA ALA A 126 18.72 -2.37 1.56
C ALA A 126 19.38 -1.04 1.98
N VAL A 127 18.63 -0.03 2.43
CA VAL A 127 19.18 1.31 2.74
C VAL A 127 20.17 1.32 3.91
N PRO A 128 20.00 0.55 5.01
CA PRO A 128 20.91 0.65 6.16
C PRO A 128 22.37 0.37 5.81
N ASP A 129 22.64 -0.72 5.07
CA ASP A 129 24.02 -1.19 4.82
C ASP A 129 24.27 -1.56 3.34
N PHE A 130 23.22 -1.70 2.54
CA PHE A 130 23.26 -2.23 1.17
C PHE A 130 24.05 -3.54 1.01
N ASP A 131 24.05 -4.37 2.06
CA ASP A 131 24.73 -5.65 2.12
C ASP A 131 23.69 -6.78 2.23
N TYR A 132 23.68 -7.64 1.21
CA TYR A 132 22.73 -8.75 1.13
C TYR A 132 23.03 -9.86 2.15
N ALA A 133 24.30 -10.15 2.44
CA ALA A 133 24.68 -11.18 3.40
C ALA A 133 24.27 -10.75 4.82
N LEU A 134 24.42 -9.46 5.13
CA LEU A 134 23.99 -8.89 6.40
C LEU A 134 22.46 -8.88 6.54
N TYR A 135 21.74 -8.56 5.45
CA TYR A 135 20.28 -8.69 5.40
C TYR A 135 19.84 -10.13 5.69
N GLU A 136 20.46 -11.12 5.04
CA GLU A 136 20.14 -12.54 5.23
C GLU A 136 20.38 -12.98 6.68
N MET A 137 21.51 -12.57 7.27
CA MET A 137 21.83 -12.83 8.67
C MET A 137 20.77 -12.26 9.62
N ARG A 138 20.35 -11.00 9.44
CA ARG A 138 19.30 -10.38 10.27
C ARG A 138 17.94 -11.06 10.13
N VAL A 139 17.59 -11.51 8.92
CA VAL A 139 16.34 -12.25 8.69
C VAL A 139 16.37 -13.60 9.41
N ARG A 140 17.52 -14.29 9.40
CA ARG A 140 17.72 -15.54 10.15
C ARG A 140 17.61 -15.30 11.66
N GLU A 141 18.32 -14.31 12.18
CA GLU A 141 18.24 -13.93 13.60
C GLU A 141 16.81 -13.58 14.04
N ALA A 142 16.08 -12.80 13.23
CA ALA A 142 14.69 -12.46 13.51
C ALA A 142 13.77 -13.69 13.51
N THR A 143 14.06 -14.64 12.63
CA THR A 143 13.33 -15.91 12.53
C THR A 143 13.60 -16.80 13.74
N ASP A 144 14.85 -16.92 14.16
CA ASP A 144 15.26 -17.68 15.35
C ASP A 144 14.64 -17.09 16.63
N ALA A 145 14.58 -15.76 16.73
CA ALA A 145 13.91 -15.06 17.81
C ALA A 145 12.40 -15.36 17.84
N LEU A 146 11.74 -15.43 16.67
CA LEU A 146 10.33 -15.80 16.57
C LEU A 146 10.09 -17.25 17.01
N PHE A 147 10.94 -18.19 16.60
CA PHE A 147 10.85 -19.60 17.04
C PHE A 147 11.06 -19.75 18.54
N SER A 148 11.99 -18.98 19.10
CA SER A 148 12.24 -18.97 20.54
C SER A 148 11.02 -18.45 21.31
N ALA A 149 10.30 -17.47 20.76
CA ALA A 149 9.09 -16.91 21.36
C ALA A 149 7.84 -17.79 21.17
N GLN A 150 7.76 -18.53 20.06
CA GLN A 150 6.68 -19.47 19.72
C GLN A 150 7.26 -20.82 19.29
N PRO A 151 7.65 -21.68 20.26
CA PRO A 151 8.19 -22.99 19.94
C PRO A 151 7.14 -23.84 19.23
N PRO A 152 7.57 -24.70 18.28
CA PRO A 152 6.67 -25.59 17.57
C PRO A 152 5.96 -26.56 18.54
N PRO A 153 4.78 -27.08 18.16
CA PRO A 153 4.05 -28.04 18.99
C PRO A 153 4.91 -29.27 19.32
N PRO A 154 4.78 -29.84 20.54
CA PRO A 154 5.50 -31.06 20.91
C PRO A 154 5.20 -32.19 19.92
N GLY A 155 6.24 -32.82 19.36
CA GLY A 155 6.13 -33.92 18.40
C GLY A 155 6.18 -33.52 16.92
N ALA A 156 6.33 -32.22 16.62
CA ALA A 156 6.67 -31.79 15.27
C ALA A 156 8.19 -31.93 15.06
N GLU A 157 8.62 -32.96 14.30
CA GLU A 157 9.98 -33.00 13.75
C GLU A 157 10.08 -31.94 12.65
N VAL A 158 10.36 -30.71 13.06
CA VAL A 158 10.62 -29.63 12.12
C VAL A 158 12.10 -29.33 12.17
N ASP A 159 12.78 -29.58 11.05
CA ASP A 159 14.14 -29.10 10.85
C ASP A 159 14.13 -27.57 10.88
N ALA A 160 14.70 -27.01 11.95
CA ALA A 160 14.73 -25.58 12.21
C ALA A 160 15.40 -24.82 11.06
N ASP A 161 16.45 -25.38 10.46
CA ASP A 161 17.20 -24.75 9.38
C ASP A 161 16.37 -24.68 8.08
N THR A 162 15.67 -25.77 7.75
CA THR A 162 14.75 -25.80 6.60
C THR A 162 13.61 -24.80 6.80
N LEU A 163 13.00 -24.74 7.99
CA LEU A 163 11.90 -23.82 8.26
C LEU A 163 12.37 -22.36 8.29
N ALA A 164 13.55 -22.08 8.85
CA ALA A 164 14.15 -20.75 8.84
C ALA A 164 14.43 -20.27 7.40
N GLY A 165 14.94 -21.15 6.53
CA GLY A 165 15.10 -20.87 5.10
C GLY A 165 13.78 -20.57 4.40
N MET A 166 12.71 -21.31 4.71
CA MET A 166 11.37 -21.03 4.17
C MET A 166 10.83 -19.68 4.64
N VAL A 167 10.93 -19.37 5.93
CA VAL A 167 10.48 -18.08 6.49
C VAL A 167 11.25 -16.92 5.86
N ALA A 168 12.58 -17.04 5.75
CA ALA A 168 13.42 -16.02 5.12
C ALA A 168 13.02 -15.75 3.65
N SER A 169 12.71 -16.82 2.90
CA SER A 169 12.26 -16.70 1.50
C SER A 169 10.88 -16.04 1.35
N LEU A 170 9.99 -16.25 2.32
CA LEU A 170 8.61 -15.73 2.30
C LEU A 170 8.46 -14.38 3.02
N ALA A 171 9.43 -13.97 3.83
CA ALA A 171 9.38 -12.72 4.58
C ALA A 171 9.11 -11.50 3.69
N PRO A 172 9.79 -11.31 2.52
CA PRO A 172 9.47 -10.22 1.60
C PRO A 172 8.03 -10.26 1.09
N VAL A 173 7.52 -11.47 0.80
CA VAL A 173 6.15 -11.67 0.30
C VAL A 173 5.14 -11.20 1.34
N PHE A 174 5.22 -11.73 2.57
CA PHE A 174 4.26 -11.39 3.63
C PHE A 174 4.37 -9.93 4.08
N ALA A 175 5.59 -9.40 4.19
CA ALA A 175 5.81 -8.02 4.58
C ALA A 175 5.19 -7.06 3.57
N ALA A 176 5.45 -7.25 2.26
CA ALA A 176 4.89 -6.39 1.23
C ALA A 176 3.38 -6.61 1.02
N GLN A 177 2.88 -7.83 1.26
CA GLN A 177 1.44 -8.12 1.31
C GLN A 177 0.74 -7.28 2.39
N GLY A 178 1.24 -7.32 3.63
CA GLY A 178 0.70 -6.52 4.74
C GLY A 178 0.85 -5.02 4.50
N PHE A 179 2.02 -4.60 4.00
CA PHE A 179 2.30 -3.19 3.74
C PHE A 179 1.43 -2.60 2.61
N THR A 180 1.03 -3.41 1.63
CA THR A 180 0.06 -3.00 0.61
C THR A 180 -1.28 -2.61 1.24
N VAL A 181 -1.78 -3.37 2.23
CA VAL A 181 -3.01 -3.01 2.97
C VAL A 181 -2.81 -1.68 3.69
N ILE A 182 -1.69 -1.53 4.38
CA ILE A 182 -1.36 -0.32 5.13
C ILE A 182 -1.33 0.92 4.21
N LEU A 183 -0.68 0.85 3.05
CA LEU A 183 -0.64 1.97 2.10
C LEU A 183 -2.02 2.30 1.52
N VAL A 184 -2.86 1.29 1.22
CA VAL A 184 -4.26 1.52 0.83
C VAL A 184 -5.00 2.28 1.93
N LEU A 185 -4.83 1.87 3.20
CA LEU A 185 -5.46 2.52 4.34
C LEU A 185 -4.96 3.96 4.53
N TYR A 186 -3.66 4.23 4.37
CA TYR A 186 -3.12 5.59 4.45
C TYR A 186 -3.72 6.50 3.38
N VAL A 187 -3.72 6.05 2.12
CA VAL A 187 -4.31 6.83 1.01
C VAL A 187 -5.80 7.06 1.25
N TRP A 188 -6.53 6.01 1.67
CA TRP A 188 -7.95 6.11 1.99
C TRP A 188 -8.22 7.09 3.13
N LEU A 189 -7.47 6.99 4.23
CA LEU A 189 -7.65 7.81 5.42
C LEU A 189 -7.26 9.27 5.16
N GLY A 190 -6.13 9.51 4.50
CA GLY A 190 -5.71 10.85 4.08
C GLY A 190 -6.73 11.50 3.15
N ALA A 191 -7.21 10.77 2.14
CA ALA A 191 -8.25 11.26 1.25
C ALA A 191 -9.59 11.49 1.97
N LYS A 192 -9.95 10.65 2.95
CA LYS A 192 -11.15 10.81 3.77
C LYS A 192 -11.09 12.05 4.65
N ILE A 193 -9.98 12.28 5.34
CA ILE A 193 -9.77 13.48 6.16
C ILE A 193 -9.96 14.74 5.31
N VAL A 194 -9.31 14.78 4.15
CA VAL A 194 -9.38 15.92 3.23
C VAL A 194 -10.78 16.08 2.60
N GLN A 195 -11.48 14.97 2.33
CA GLN A 195 -12.87 14.99 1.88
C GLN A 195 -13.79 15.61 2.93
N ILE A 196 -13.66 15.19 4.19
CA ILE A 196 -14.47 15.71 5.32
C ILE A 196 -14.23 17.21 5.48
N SER A 197 -12.99 17.69 5.27
CA SER A 197 -12.67 19.12 5.26
C SER A 197 -13.17 19.88 4.01
N GLY A 198 -13.82 19.21 3.06
CA GLY A 198 -14.34 19.83 1.83
C GLY A 198 -13.26 20.24 0.81
N ARG A 199 -12.00 19.84 1.03
CA ARG A 199 -10.83 20.28 0.24
C ARG A 199 -10.43 19.30 -0.86
N LEU A 200 -10.96 18.08 -0.85
CA LEU A 200 -10.56 17.06 -1.83
C LEU A 200 -10.99 17.50 -3.23
N ALA A 201 -10.01 17.75 -4.10
CA ALA A 201 -10.25 18.21 -5.47
C ALA A 201 -10.98 17.14 -6.30
N ARG A 202 -10.58 15.88 -6.11
CA ARG A 202 -11.17 14.71 -6.77
C ARG A 202 -12.51 14.34 -6.12
N PRO A 203 -13.61 14.19 -6.90
CA PRO A 203 -14.85 13.60 -6.41
C PRO A 203 -14.59 12.19 -5.88
N TRP A 204 -15.26 11.82 -4.78
CA TRP A 204 -15.06 10.50 -4.18
C TRP A 204 -15.35 9.40 -5.21
N PRO A 205 -14.38 8.54 -5.53
CA PRO A 205 -14.51 7.60 -6.62
C PRO A 205 -15.35 6.39 -6.22
N ASP A 206 -15.90 5.71 -7.23
CA ASP A 206 -16.61 4.46 -7.03
C ASP A 206 -15.63 3.29 -6.76
N VAL A 207 -15.28 3.05 -5.49
CA VAL A 207 -14.25 2.06 -5.11
C VAL A 207 -14.56 0.63 -5.58
N PRO A 208 -15.79 0.09 -5.46
CA PRO A 208 -16.11 -1.24 -6.00
C PRO A 208 -15.81 -1.41 -7.49
N SER A 209 -15.88 -0.34 -8.30
CA SER A 209 -15.57 -0.40 -9.74
C SER A 209 -14.07 -0.51 -10.07
N THR A 210 -13.19 -0.58 -9.06
CA THR A 210 -11.74 -0.68 -9.22
C THR A 210 -11.37 -1.89 -10.08
N LEU A 211 -10.68 -1.63 -11.19
CA LEU A 211 -10.16 -2.66 -12.10
C LEU A 211 -8.73 -2.29 -12.51
N MET A 212 -7.76 -3.08 -12.05
CA MET A 212 -6.35 -2.99 -12.39
C MET A 212 -6.14 -3.30 -13.87
N PRO A 213 -5.16 -2.64 -14.50
CA PRO A 213 -4.91 -2.79 -15.92
C PRO A 213 -4.23 -4.15 -16.20
N ARG A 214 -4.29 -4.65 -17.45
CA ARG A 214 -3.76 -5.99 -17.82
C ARG A 214 -2.27 -6.12 -17.55
N GLU A 215 -1.56 -5.01 -17.64
CA GLU A 215 -0.13 -4.89 -17.35
C GLU A 215 0.22 -5.31 -15.92
N ALA A 216 -0.71 -5.14 -14.97
CA ALA A 216 -0.52 -5.62 -13.60
C ALA A 216 -0.42 -7.15 -13.52
N VAL A 217 -1.09 -7.88 -14.41
CA VAL A 217 -1.00 -9.35 -14.48
C VAL A 217 0.39 -9.77 -14.97
N TYR A 218 0.91 -9.11 -16.01
CA TYR A 218 2.26 -9.38 -16.51
C TYR A 218 3.33 -9.02 -15.48
N ALA A 219 3.17 -7.89 -14.78
CA ALA A 219 4.07 -7.50 -13.70
C ALA A 219 4.08 -8.54 -12.56
N PHE A 220 2.90 -9.04 -12.16
CA PHE A 220 2.80 -10.10 -11.16
C PHE A 220 3.44 -11.41 -11.60
N LEU A 221 3.15 -11.90 -12.80
CA LEU A 221 3.74 -13.13 -13.32
C LEU A 221 5.26 -13.00 -13.48
N GLY A 222 5.74 -11.85 -13.96
CA GLY A 222 7.17 -11.54 -14.04
C GLY A 222 7.82 -11.51 -12.66
N ALA A 223 7.18 -10.91 -11.66
CA ALA A 223 7.66 -10.89 -10.28
C ALA A 223 7.80 -12.32 -9.72
N VAL A 224 6.80 -13.18 -9.93
CA VAL A 224 6.84 -14.59 -9.49
C VAL A 224 8.02 -15.31 -10.15
N VAL A 225 8.20 -15.17 -11.47
CA VAL A 225 9.30 -15.82 -12.18
C VAL A 225 10.66 -15.31 -11.67
N VAL A 226 10.86 -14.00 -11.57
CA VAL A 226 12.12 -13.42 -11.11
C VAL A 226 12.42 -13.80 -9.65
N ALA A 227 11.42 -13.85 -8.77
CA ALA A 227 11.59 -14.25 -7.38
C ALA A 227 12.13 -15.68 -7.23
N ASN A 228 11.82 -16.57 -8.17
CA ASN A 228 12.28 -17.96 -8.15
C ASN A 228 13.60 -18.19 -8.90
N LEU A 229 14.05 -17.23 -9.71
CA LEU A 229 15.25 -17.38 -10.55
C LEU A 229 16.40 -16.47 -10.12
N ALA A 230 16.12 -15.33 -9.48
CA ALA A 230 17.12 -14.36 -9.08
C ALA A 230 17.45 -14.46 -7.59
N GLY A 231 18.74 -14.35 -7.25
CA GLY A 231 19.20 -14.18 -5.87
C GLY A 231 19.36 -12.70 -5.48
N GLY A 232 19.87 -12.46 -4.27
CA GLY A 232 20.21 -11.12 -3.80
C GLY A 232 19.01 -10.19 -3.63
N PHE A 233 19.26 -8.89 -3.62
CA PHE A 233 18.21 -7.87 -3.52
C PHE A 233 17.22 -7.86 -4.69
N VAL A 234 17.60 -8.41 -5.85
CA VAL A 234 16.69 -8.60 -6.99
C VAL A 234 15.62 -9.63 -6.65
N GLY A 235 16.01 -10.78 -6.08
CA GLY A 235 15.09 -11.79 -5.57
C GLY A 235 14.18 -11.25 -4.46
N VAL A 236 14.75 -10.47 -3.52
CA VAL A 236 14.00 -9.82 -2.43
C VAL A 236 12.94 -8.86 -2.98
N PHE A 237 13.31 -8.01 -3.94
CA PHE A 237 12.37 -7.08 -4.57
C PHE A 237 11.26 -7.83 -5.33
N ALA A 238 11.62 -8.87 -6.08
CA ALA A 238 10.64 -9.66 -6.83
C ALA A 238 9.68 -10.43 -5.91
N GLY A 239 10.18 -10.95 -4.78
CA GLY A 239 9.35 -11.56 -3.73
C GLY A 239 8.40 -10.55 -3.09
N ALA A 240 8.90 -9.36 -2.75
CA ALA A 240 8.07 -8.28 -2.24
C ALA A 240 7.00 -7.84 -3.26
N LEU A 241 7.37 -7.72 -4.54
CA LEU A 241 6.45 -7.36 -5.61
C LEU A 241 5.37 -8.44 -5.80
N THR A 242 5.73 -9.72 -5.67
CA THR A 242 4.80 -10.84 -5.67
C THR A 242 3.77 -10.72 -4.56
N GLY A 243 4.22 -10.54 -3.31
CA GLY A 243 3.33 -10.40 -2.15
C GLY A 243 2.43 -9.17 -2.22
N ALA A 244 2.97 -8.05 -2.70
CA ALA A 244 2.20 -6.83 -2.88
C ALA A 244 1.08 -6.99 -3.92
N PHE A 245 1.38 -7.62 -5.07
CA PHE A 245 0.36 -7.90 -6.08
C PHE A 245 -0.64 -8.98 -5.65
N VAL A 246 -0.23 -9.99 -4.87
CA VAL A 246 -1.16 -10.94 -4.24
C VAL A 246 -2.23 -10.18 -3.47
N MET A 247 -1.84 -9.26 -2.59
CA MET A 247 -2.79 -8.43 -1.85
C MET A 247 -3.62 -7.53 -2.76
N ALA A 248 -2.99 -6.84 -3.72
CA ALA A 248 -3.70 -5.92 -4.62
C ALA A 248 -4.78 -6.63 -5.45
N PHE A 249 -4.50 -7.82 -5.99
CA PHE A 249 -5.50 -8.61 -6.70
C PHE A 249 -6.58 -9.17 -5.77
N ALA A 250 -6.24 -9.58 -4.54
CA ALA A 250 -7.23 -9.99 -3.55
C ALA A 250 -8.17 -8.83 -3.18
N LEU A 251 -7.66 -7.61 -2.98
CA LEU A 251 -8.46 -6.42 -2.74
C LEU A 251 -9.37 -6.08 -3.94
N GLN A 252 -8.88 -6.26 -5.18
CA GLN A 252 -9.72 -6.16 -6.36
C GLN A 252 -10.83 -7.23 -6.39
N GLY A 253 -10.53 -8.47 -6.03
CA GLY A 253 -11.52 -9.53 -5.89
C GLY A 253 -12.60 -9.18 -4.87
N LEU A 254 -12.21 -8.60 -3.74
CA LEU A 254 -13.15 -8.07 -2.74
C LEU A 254 -13.99 -6.91 -3.31
N ALA A 255 -13.37 -5.99 -4.04
CA ALA A 255 -14.09 -4.90 -4.72
C ALA A 255 -15.12 -5.44 -5.72
N ALA A 256 -14.78 -6.51 -6.43
CA ALA A 256 -15.69 -7.19 -7.36
C ALA A 256 -16.90 -7.81 -6.66
N ILE A 257 -16.72 -8.44 -5.50
CA ILE A 257 -17.83 -8.95 -4.69
C ILE A 257 -18.78 -7.81 -4.31
N HIS A 258 -18.25 -6.65 -3.92
CA HIS A 258 -19.05 -5.45 -3.62
C HIS A 258 -19.79 -4.89 -4.83
N ASP A 259 -19.16 -4.91 -6.00
CA ASP A 259 -19.72 -4.37 -7.25
C ASP A 259 -20.82 -5.27 -7.79
N VAL A 260 -20.53 -6.57 -7.91
CA VAL A 260 -21.44 -7.59 -8.46
C VAL A 260 -22.65 -7.83 -7.53
N SER A 261 -22.54 -7.58 -6.23
CA SER A 261 -23.67 -7.71 -5.29
C SER A 261 -24.63 -6.51 -5.27
N ARG A 262 -24.42 -5.48 -6.11
CA ARG A 262 -25.30 -4.29 -6.16
C ARG A 262 -26.70 -4.65 -6.64
N GLY A 263 -27.71 -4.07 -5.99
CA GLY A 263 -29.12 -4.28 -6.34
C GLY A 263 -29.67 -5.69 -6.04
N ARG A 264 -28.87 -6.59 -5.46
CA ARG A 264 -29.31 -7.95 -5.13
C ARG A 264 -29.96 -8.02 -3.75
N PRO A 265 -31.10 -8.72 -3.58
CA PRO A 265 -31.80 -8.82 -2.28
C PRO A 265 -30.94 -9.49 -1.19
N GLY A 266 -30.05 -10.41 -1.56
CA GLY A 266 -29.14 -11.11 -0.65
C GLY A 266 -27.82 -10.39 -0.35
N ARG A 267 -27.66 -9.11 -0.73
CA ARG A 267 -26.38 -8.39 -0.61
C ARG A 267 -25.80 -8.42 0.81
N VAL A 268 -26.64 -8.17 1.83
CA VAL A 268 -26.21 -8.11 3.23
C VAL A 268 -25.62 -9.45 3.66
N PHE A 269 -26.33 -10.55 3.39
CA PHE A 269 -25.89 -11.90 3.72
C PHE A 269 -24.58 -12.26 3.01
N LEU A 270 -24.48 -11.95 1.72
CA LEU A 270 -23.30 -12.22 0.91
C LEU A 270 -22.06 -11.47 1.43
N LEU A 271 -22.21 -10.16 1.74
CA LEU A 271 -21.10 -9.37 2.27
C LEU A 271 -20.73 -9.80 3.69
N PHE A 272 -21.70 -10.03 4.56
CA PHE A 272 -21.45 -10.55 5.90
C PHE A 272 -20.67 -11.87 5.84
N GLY A 273 -21.15 -12.85 5.08
CA GLY A 273 -20.47 -14.12 4.88
C GLY A 273 -19.06 -13.95 4.30
N THR A 274 -18.88 -13.04 3.35
CA THR A 274 -17.55 -12.73 2.78
C THR A 274 -16.58 -12.23 3.86
N TYR A 275 -16.98 -11.27 4.70
CA TYR A 275 -16.12 -10.76 5.77
C TYR A 275 -15.88 -11.78 6.88
N THR A 276 -16.89 -12.57 7.25
CA THR A 276 -16.74 -13.70 8.16
C THR A 276 -15.72 -14.70 7.61
N LEU A 277 -15.82 -15.07 6.33
CA LEU A 277 -14.84 -15.96 5.70
C LEU A 277 -13.45 -15.34 5.64
N ILE A 278 -13.30 -14.02 5.40
CA ILE A 278 -11.99 -13.37 5.46
C ILE A 278 -11.36 -13.54 6.84
N LEU A 279 -12.15 -13.38 7.90
CA LEU A 279 -11.67 -13.47 9.28
C LEU A 279 -11.34 -14.91 9.70
N PHE A 280 -12.18 -15.89 9.34
CA PHE A 280 -12.09 -17.25 9.88
C PHE A 280 -11.43 -18.28 8.96
N SER A 281 -11.26 -17.99 7.66
CA SER A 281 -10.71 -18.96 6.70
C SER A 281 -9.18 -19.05 6.68
N GLN A 282 -8.49 -18.37 7.60
CA GLN A 282 -7.02 -18.30 7.65
C GLN A 282 -6.38 -17.93 6.29
N GLY A 283 -7.06 -17.08 5.51
CA GLY A 283 -6.57 -16.60 4.21
C GLY A 283 -7.05 -17.41 3.00
N LEU A 284 -7.74 -18.54 3.17
CA LEU A 284 -8.23 -19.34 2.04
C LEU A 284 -9.15 -18.54 1.10
N ILE A 285 -10.05 -17.71 1.65
CA ILE A 285 -10.93 -16.87 0.81
C ILE A 285 -10.15 -15.80 0.04
N LEU A 286 -9.00 -15.34 0.55
CA LEU A 286 -8.16 -14.37 -0.13
C LEU A 286 -7.54 -14.98 -1.40
N VAL A 287 -7.27 -16.29 -1.41
CA VAL A 287 -6.83 -17.00 -2.61
C VAL A 287 -7.92 -16.98 -3.68
N ALA A 288 -9.17 -17.26 -3.32
CA ALA A 288 -10.27 -17.16 -4.28
C ALA A 288 -10.44 -15.74 -4.84
N MET A 289 -10.30 -14.72 -3.98
CA MET A 289 -10.35 -13.31 -4.38
C MET A 289 -9.18 -12.91 -5.28
N LEU A 290 -7.96 -13.38 -4.97
CA LEU A 290 -6.76 -13.20 -5.80
C LEU A 290 -6.99 -13.75 -7.21
N LEU A 291 -7.42 -15.01 -7.31
CA LEU A 291 -7.66 -15.68 -8.59
C LEU A 291 -8.73 -14.94 -9.41
N PHE A 292 -9.82 -14.54 -8.75
CA PHE A 292 -10.85 -13.73 -9.40
C PHE A 292 -10.28 -12.38 -9.85
N GLY A 293 -9.51 -11.70 -9.01
CA GLY A 293 -8.88 -10.42 -9.33
C GLY A 293 -8.00 -10.50 -10.57
N ILE A 294 -7.14 -11.53 -10.66
CA ILE A 294 -6.30 -11.79 -11.83
C ILE A 294 -7.17 -12.03 -13.08
N ALA A 295 -8.16 -12.92 -12.98
CA ALA A 295 -9.03 -13.27 -14.09
C ALA A 295 -9.83 -12.06 -14.59
N ASP A 296 -10.31 -11.22 -13.69
CA ASP A 296 -11.07 -10.02 -14.03
C ASP A 296 -10.20 -8.96 -14.72
N SER A 297 -8.94 -8.77 -14.30
CA SER A 297 -7.99 -7.90 -15.01
C SER A 297 -7.58 -8.46 -16.37
N ALA A 298 -7.35 -9.78 -16.49
CA ALA A 298 -6.94 -10.41 -17.74
C ALA A 298 -8.07 -10.40 -18.78
N PHE A 299 -9.27 -10.83 -18.38
CA PHE A 299 -10.37 -11.11 -19.30
C PHE A 299 -11.47 -10.04 -19.31
N GLY A 300 -11.46 -9.09 -18.37
CA GLY A 300 -12.47 -8.04 -18.27
C GLY A 300 -13.86 -8.57 -17.92
N ILE A 301 -13.93 -9.57 -17.03
CA ILE A 301 -15.15 -10.32 -16.69
C ILE A 301 -16.27 -9.36 -16.26
N ARG A 302 -15.99 -8.43 -15.34
CA ARG A 302 -16.99 -7.46 -14.86
C ARG A 302 -17.47 -6.48 -15.93
N ARG A 303 -16.59 -6.06 -16.83
CA ARG A 303 -16.97 -5.20 -17.97
C ARG A 303 -17.89 -5.91 -18.96
N ARG A 304 -17.75 -7.23 -19.11
CA ARG A 304 -18.51 -8.03 -20.08
C ARG A 304 -19.87 -8.49 -19.56
N PHE A 305 -19.94 -8.89 -18.29
CA PHE A 305 -21.11 -9.59 -17.75
C PHE A 305 -21.90 -8.81 -16.71
N PHE A 306 -21.33 -7.75 -16.13
CA PHE A 306 -21.92 -7.09 -14.96
C PHE A 306 -22.10 -5.56 -15.11
N SER A 307 -21.78 -4.97 -16.26
CA SER A 307 -21.82 -3.50 -16.42
C SER A 307 -23.25 -2.94 -16.55
N GLY A 308 -23.78 -2.43 -15.45
CA GLY A 308 -24.37 -1.09 -15.49
C GLY A 308 -23.22 -0.08 -15.60
N ARG A 309 -23.31 0.91 -16.48
CA ARG A 309 -22.26 1.94 -16.63
C ARG A 309 -21.91 2.57 -15.27
N PRO A 310 -20.62 2.82 -14.96
CA PRO A 310 -20.28 3.64 -13.80
C PRO A 310 -20.95 5.02 -13.98
N PRO A 311 -21.57 5.59 -12.94
CA PRO A 311 -22.04 6.97 -13.03
C PRO A 311 -20.83 7.87 -13.29
N THR A 312 -20.86 8.65 -14.37
CA THR A 312 -19.89 9.72 -14.59
C THR A 312 -20.03 10.69 -13.43
N ILE A 313 -19.09 10.69 -12.50
CA ILE A 313 -19.10 11.62 -11.36
C ILE A 313 -18.60 12.97 -11.86
N THR A 314 -19.50 13.73 -12.52
CA THR A 314 -19.24 15.10 -12.92
C THR A 314 -19.52 16.03 -11.73
N ARG A 315 -18.50 16.71 -11.20
CA ARG A 315 -18.70 17.89 -10.36
C ARG A 315 -18.64 19.11 -11.27
N LYS A 316 -19.67 19.95 -11.26
CA LYS A 316 -19.64 21.28 -11.91
C LYS A 316 -18.51 22.09 -11.26
N PRO A 317 -17.70 22.85 -12.02
CA PRO A 317 -16.68 23.72 -11.43
C PRO A 317 -17.33 24.72 -10.47
N PRO A 318 -16.58 25.20 -9.45
CA PRO A 318 -17.07 26.28 -8.58
C PRO A 318 -17.44 27.48 -9.46
N LYS A 319 -18.56 28.14 -9.15
CA LYS A 319 -18.84 29.45 -9.74
C LYS A 319 -17.75 30.41 -9.23
N GLU A 320 -17.14 31.14 -10.16
CA GLU A 320 -16.22 32.25 -9.89
C GLU A 320 -16.85 33.31 -8.99
#